data_AF-A0A1R1M6B8-F1
#
_entry.id   AF-A0A1R1M6B8-F1
#
_cell.length_a   1.000
_cell.length_b   1.000
_cell.length_c   1.000
_cell.angle_alpha   90.00
_cell.angle_beta   90.00
_cell.angle_gamma   90.00
#
_symmetry.space_group_name_H-M   'P 1'
#
loop_
_entity.id
_entity.type
_entity.pdbx_description
1 polymer ?
#
loop_
_entity_poly.entity_id
_entity_poly.type
_entity_poly.pdbx_seq_one_letter_code
_entity_poly.pdbx_strand_id
1 'polypeptide(L)'
;MSAPDGTTYSITQLSQEFDISPRTIRFYEAKGLLNPDRSKYRRAYSKRDRVRLMLILRGKRVGFSLDESRELFDIYDSGTGEETQLRHWFKLLEEHERRLQQNKQDIEELLAEVNNAKTHCQQILKSHQQSQG
;
A
#
# COMPACT_ATOMS: atom_id res chain seq x y z
N MET A 1 -14.71 17.09 21.19
CA MET A 1 -15.79 16.14 21.51
C MET A 1 -15.25 14.74 21.33
N SER A 2 -14.82 14.09 22.42
CA SER A 2 -14.25 12.73 22.39
C SER A 2 -15.39 11.71 22.35
N ALA A 3 -15.45 10.90 21.31
CA ALA A 3 -16.38 9.77 21.19
C ALA A 3 -16.11 8.73 22.30
N PRO A 4 -17.14 8.00 22.78
CA PRO A 4 -17.04 7.17 23.97
C PRO A 4 -16.08 5.98 23.76
N ASP A 5 -15.26 5.73 24.78
CA ASP A 5 -14.39 4.56 24.95
C ASP A 5 -15.25 3.28 24.94
N GLY A 6 -15.33 2.63 23.77
CA GLY A 6 -16.20 1.47 23.56
C GLY A 6 -16.82 1.38 22.16
N THR A 7 -16.62 2.40 21.32
CA THR A 7 -17.09 2.38 19.93
C THR A 7 -16.39 1.25 19.16
N THR A 8 -17.20 0.29 18.68
CA THR A 8 -16.75 -0.80 17.81
C THR A 8 -17.45 -0.70 16.46
N TYR A 9 -16.74 -1.13 15.43
CA TYR A 9 -17.20 -1.13 14.05
C TYR A 9 -17.49 -2.56 13.62
N SER A 10 -18.47 -2.72 12.73
CA SER A 10 -18.69 -3.98 12.03
C SER A 10 -17.89 -4.02 10.72
N ILE A 11 -17.72 -5.22 10.16
CA ILE A 11 -17.05 -5.38 8.87
C ILE A 11 -17.76 -4.61 7.75
N THR A 12 -19.09 -4.53 7.79
CA THR A 12 -19.89 -3.80 6.81
C THR A 12 -19.66 -2.30 6.91
N GLN A 13 -19.60 -1.75 8.13
CA GLN A 13 -19.30 -0.33 8.34
C GLN A 13 -17.91 0.03 7.82
N LEU A 14 -16.88 -0.76 8.15
CA LEU A 14 -15.53 -0.50 7.65
C LEU A 14 -15.42 -0.69 6.13
N SER A 15 -16.13 -1.67 5.58
CA SER A 15 -16.19 -1.91 4.13
C SER A 15 -16.78 -0.71 3.39
N GLN A 16 -17.88 -0.15 3.89
CA GLN A 16 -18.52 1.04 3.33
C GLN A 16 -17.66 2.29 3.52
N GLU A 17 -17.09 2.46 4.70
CA GLU A 17 -16.29 3.64 5.04
C GLU A 17 -15.05 3.77 4.14
N PHE A 18 -14.37 2.65 3.90
CA PHE A 18 -13.11 2.62 3.15
C PHE A 18 -13.26 2.21 1.70
N ASP A 19 -14.50 2.00 1.23
CA ASP A 19 -14.81 1.54 -0.13
C ASP A 19 -13.99 0.29 -0.54
N ILE A 20 -13.97 -0.71 0.36
CA ILE A 20 -13.32 -1.99 0.11
C ILE A 20 -14.26 -3.14 0.39
N SER A 21 -14.05 -4.26 -0.27
CA SER A 21 -14.86 -5.45 -0.01
C SER A 21 -14.65 -6.00 1.41
N PRO A 22 -15.68 -6.62 2.03
CA PRO A 22 -15.49 -7.38 3.27
C PRO A 22 -14.47 -8.51 3.13
N ARG A 23 -14.26 -9.03 1.91
CA ARG A 23 -13.21 -10.01 1.61
C ARG A 23 -11.81 -9.42 1.82
N THR A 24 -11.59 -8.16 1.45
CA THR A 24 -10.32 -7.45 1.67
C THR A 24 -10.03 -7.29 3.17
N ILE A 25 -11.03 -6.92 3.97
CA ILE A 25 -10.88 -6.78 5.42
C ILE A 25 -10.53 -8.13 6.05
N ARG A 26 -11.24 -9.21 5.68
CA ARG A 26 -10.92 -10.58 6.14
C ARG A 26 -9.53 -11.04 5.73
N PHE A 27 -9.05 -10.62 4.58
CA PHE A 27 -7.69 -10.90 4.15
C PHE A 27 -6.66 -10.24 5.08
N TYR A 28 -6.88 -8.98 5.49
CA TYR A 28 -6.00 -8.32 6.47
C TYR A 28 -6.06 -8.93 7.86
N GLU A 29 -7.24 -9.40 8.31
CA GLU A 29 -7.35 -10.23 9.53
C GLU A 29 -6.51 -11.51 9.41
N ALA A 30 -6.62 -12.24 8.30
CA ALA A 30 -5.87 -13.48 8.09
C ALA A 30 -4.35 -13.26 8.04
N LYS A 31 -3.92 -12.04 7.70
CA LYS A 31 -2.51 -11.61 7.74
C LYS A 31 -2.07 -11.03 9.09
N GLY A 32 -2.93 -11.07 10.10
CA GLY A 32 -2.66 -10.61 11.46
C GLY A 32 -2.61 -9.09 11.62
N LEU A 33 -3.06 -8.33 10.62
CA LEU A 33 -2.97 -6.86 10.62
C LEU A 33 -4.14 -6.22 11.40
N LEU A 34 -5.27 -6.92 11.49
CA LEU A 34 -6.46 -6.52 12.23
C LEU A 34 -6.85 -7.63 13.20
N ASN A 35 -7.19 -7.26 14.43
CA ASN A 35 -7.50 -8.21 15.49
C ASN A 35 -8.87 -7.90 16.11
N PRO A 36 -9.97 -8.08 15.36
CA PRO A 36 -11.30 -7.81 15.88
C PRO A 36 -11.66 -8.75 17.03
N ASP A 37 -12.44 -8.24 17.97
CA ASP A 37 -13.06 -9.06 19.02
C ASP A 37 -14.11 -10.00 18.39
N ARG A 38 -14.04 -11.27 18.80
CA ARG A 38 -14.92 -12.37 18.36
C ARG A 38 -15.77 -12.95 19.49
N SER A 39 -15.68 -12.41 20.70
CA SER A 39 -16.44 -12.88 21.86
C SER A 39 -17.96 -12.71 21.70
N LYS A 40 -18.38 -11.80 20.80
CA LYS A 40 -19.78 -11.54 20.46
C LYS A 40 -20.18 -12.30 19.19
N TYR A 41 -21.49 -12.40 18.93
CA TYR A 41 -22.07 -13.03 17.73
C TYR A 41 -21.56 -12.49 16.37
N ARG A 42 -20.80 -11.38 16.36
CA ARG A 42 -20.21 -10.77 15.17
C ARG A 42 -18.81 -10.22 15.47
N ARG A 43 -17.96 -10.14 14.44
CA ARG A 43 -16.67 -9.43 14.49
C ARG A 43 -16.90 -7.96 14.88
N ALA A 44 -16.23 -7.53 15.94
CA ALA A 44 -16.25 -6.15 16.40
C ALA A 44 -14.82 -5.58 16.31
N TYR A 45 -14.61 -4.64 15.38
CA TYR A 45 -13.33 -3.96 15.20
C TYR A 45 -13.25 -2.77 16.14
N SER A 46 -12.14 -2.62 16.82
CA SER A 46 -11.90 -1.47 17.69
C SER A 46 -11.62 -0.20 16.87
N LYS A 47 -11.59 0.96 17.55
CA LYS A 47 -11.06 2.20 16.95
C LYS A 47 -9.61 2.03 16.49
N ARG A 48 -8.81 1.21 17.19
CA ARG A 48 -7.43 0.90 16.80
C ARG A 48 -7.39 0.13 15.48
N ASP A 49 -8.23 -0.89 15.33
CA ASP A 49 -8.34 -1.66 14.07
C ASP A 49 -8.76 -0.76 12.90
N ARG A 50 -9.69 0.17 13.14
CA ARG A 50 -10.10 1.16 12.12
C ARG A 50 -8.93 2.05 11.68
N VAL A 51 -8.15 2.57 12.63
CA VAL A 51 -6.97 3.39 12.32
C VAL A 51 -5.91 2.57 11.59
N ARG A 52 -5.64 1.34 12.02
CA ARG A 52 -4.74 0.42 11.31
C ARG A 52 -5.21 0.17 9.87
N LEU A 53 -6.49 -0.13 9.67
CA LEU A 53 -7.05 -0.34 8.33
C LEU A 53 -6.85 0.88 7.43
N MET A 54 -7.15 2.09 7.92
CA MET A 54 -6.89 3.33 7.19
C MET A 54 -5.41 3.46 6.77
N LEU A 55 -4.49 3.14 7.68
CA LEU A 55 -3.05 3.22 7.43
C LEU A 55 -2.56 2.16 6.44
N ILE A 56 -3.06 0.92 6.51
CA ILE A 56 -2.76 -0.14 5.52
C ILE A 56 -3.13 0.34 4.11
N LEU A 57 -4.33 0.93 3.98
CA LEU A 57 -4.84 1.38 2.68
C LEU A 57 -4.03 2.57 2.14
N ARG A 58 -3.62 3.51 3.00
CA ARG A 58 -2.72 4.61 2.62
C ARG A 58 -1.35 4.10 2.20
N GLY A 59 -0.75 3.21 2.98
CA GLY A 59 0.54 2.57 2.66
C GLY A 59 0.48 1.86 1.31
N LYS A 60 -0.58 1.07 1.07
CA LYS A 60 -0.79 0.40 -0.22
C LYS A 60 -0.86 1.36 -1.40
N ARG A 61 -1.50 2.51 -1.23
CA ARG A 61 -1.61 3.54 -2.29
C ARG A 61 -0.27 4.14 -2.68
N VAL A 62 0.65 4.27 -1.72
CA VAL A 62 1.99 4.82 -1.99
C VAL A 62 3.01 3.76 -2.42
N GLY A 63 2.66 2.47 -2.34
CA GLY A 63 3.50 1.36 -2.82
C GLY A 63 4.01 0.44 -1.72
N PHE A 64 3.59 0.61 -0.47
CA PHE A 64 4.10 -0.19 0.64
C PHE A 64 3.63 -1.65 0.52
N SER A 65 4.53 -2.56 0.86
CA SER A 65 4.21 -3.95 1.09
C SER A 65 3.33 -4.10 2.35
N LEU A 66 2.72 -5.28 2.50
CA LEU A 66 1.96 -5.57 3.72
C LEU A 66 2.88 -5.71 4.93
N ASP A 67 4.10 -6.17 4.72
CA ASP A 67 5.08 -6.37 5.79
C ASP A 67 5.62 -5.03 6.28
N GLU A 68 5.88 -4.09 5.37
CA GLU A 68 6.18 -2.70 5.72
C GLU A 68 5.02 -2.06 6.47
N SER A 69 3.79 -2.27 6.01
CA SER A 69 2.60 -1.79 6.73
C SER A 69 2.52 -2.38 8.14
N ARG A 70 2.91 -3.65 8.34
CA ARG A 70 2.95 -4.30 9.66
C ARG A 70 3.98 -3.66 10.57
N GLU A 71 5.19 -3.42 10.07
CA GLU A 71 6.26 -2.79 10.82
C GLU A 71 5.81 -1.45 11.41
N LEU A 72 5.04 -0.66 10.64
CA LEU A 72 4.43 0.59 11.12
C LEU A 72 3.50 0.40 12.31
N PHE A 73 2.70 -0.66 12.30
CA PHE A 73 1.79 -0.93 13.40
C PHE A 73 2.53 -1.42 14.62
N ASP A 74 3.51 -2.30 14.45
CA ASP A 74 4.32 -2.80 15.56
C ASP A 74 5.03 -1.66 16.29
N ILE A 75 5.51 -0.64 15.55
CA ILE A 75 6.09 0.58 16.13
C ILE A 75 5.03 1.39 16.88
N TYR A 76 3.86 1.62 16.27
CA TYR A 76 2.77 2.36 16.90
C TYR A 76 2.30 1.69 18.20
N ASP A 77 2.24 0.37 18.22
CA ASP A 77 1.81 -0.45 19.35
C ASP A 77 2.92 -0.70 20.39
N SER A 78 4.18 -0.40 20.07
CA SER A 78 5.34 -0.65 20.95
C SER A 78 5.35 0.16 22.25
N GLY A 79 4.48 1.17 22.38
CA GLY A 79 4.44 2.05 23.56
C GLY A 79 5.70 2.92 23.74
N THR A 80 6.56 2.99 22.72
CA THR A 80 7.70 3.92 22.68
C THR A 80 7.21 5.37 22.55
N GLY A 81 8.04 6.33 22.96
CA GLY A 81 7.69 7.74 22.89
C GLY A 81 7.39 8.20 21.45
N GLU A 82 6.46 9.15 21.29
CA GLU A 82 5.99 9.68 20.01
C GLU A 82 7.16 10.07 19.08
N GLU A 83 8.22 10.67 19.61
CA GLU A 83 9.41 11.05 18.84
C GLU A 83 10.15 9.83 18.25
N THR A 84 10.32 8.76 19.02
CA THR A 84 10.97 7.52 18.55
C THR A 84 10.17 6.88 17.42
N GLN A 85 8.84 6.86 17.56
CA GLN A 85 7.94 6.35 16.54
C GLN A 85 8.03 7.16 15.25
N LEU A 86 8.00 8.50 15.36
CA LEU A 86 8.12 9.41 14.21
C LEU A 86 9.47 9.27 13.50
N ARG A 87 10.58 9.11 14.23
CA ARG A 87 11.91 8.91 13.64
C ARG A 87 12.00 7.59 12.86
N HIS A 88 11.42 6.51 13.37
CA HIS A 88 11.42 5.24 12.65
C HIS A 88 10.51 5.31 11.42
N TRP A 89 9.34 5.95 11.55
CA TRP A 89 8.44 6.19 10.43
C TRP A 89 9.10 6.97 9.30
N PHE A 90 9.81 8.05 9.65
CA PHE A 90 10.55 8.87 8.71
C PHE A 90 11.58 8.03 7.93
N LYS A 91 12.36 7.16 8.60
CA LYS A 91 13.32 6.28 7.93
C LYS A 91 12.67 5.30 6.95
N LEU A 92 11.52 4.73 7.31
CA LEU A 92 10.78 3.84 6.42
C LEU A 92 10.26 4.57 5.18
N LEU A 93 9.82 5.82 5.34
CA LEU A 93 9.43 6.68 4.23
C LEU A 93 10.60 7.04 3.32
N GLU A 94 11.76 7.42 3.88
CA GLU A 94 12.98 7.73 3.11
C GLU A 94 13.43 6.53 2.28
N GLU A 95 13.47 5.33 2.89
CA GLU A 95 13.86 4.12 2.16
C GLU A 95 12.84 3.76 1.07
N HIS A 96 11.56 4.01 1.30
CA HIS A 96 10.55 3.82 0.27
C HIS A 96 10.68 4.82 -0.88
N GLU A 97 10.90 6.09 -0.58
CA GLU A 97 11.16 7.13 -1.57
C GLU A 97 12.36 6.75 -2.44
N ARG A 98 13.46 6.31 -1.83
CA ARG A 98 14.67 5.87 -2.53
C ARG A 98 14.37 4.73 -3.51
N ARG A 99 13.58 3.73 -3.10
CA ARG A 99 13.17 2.63 -4.00
C ARG A 99 12.28 3.12 -5.14
N LEU A 100 11.34 4.03 -4.88
CA LEU A 100 10.49 4.60 -5.93
C LEU A 100 11.31 5.39 -6.95
N GLN A 101 12.30 6.16 -6.49
CA GLN A 101 13.22 6.90 -7.37
C GLN A 101 14.06 5.94 -8.23
N GLN A 102 14.59 4.86 -7.65
CA GLN A 102 15.32 3.84 -8.41
C GLN A 102 14.41 3.16 -9.45
N ASN A 103 13.22 2.70 -9.04
CA ASN A 103 12.28 2.07 -9.97
C ASN A 103 11.89 3.01 -11.11
N LYS A 104 11.75 4.31 -10.85
CA LYS A 104 11.49 5.30 -11.89
C LYS A 104 12.63 5.35 -12.90
N GLN A 105 13.88 5.43 -12.43
CA GLN A 105 15.06 5.43 -13.30
C GLN A 105 15.12 4.16 -14.15
N ASP A 106 14.94 2.98 -13.54
CA ASP A 106 14.99 1.71 -14.25
C ASP A 106 13.90 1.64 -15.35
N ILE A 107 12.69 2.13 -15.06
CA ILE A 107 11.59 2.20 -16.05
C ILE A 107 11.96 3.16 -17.19
N GLU A 108 12.56 4.31 -16.90
CA GLU A 108 13.00 5.26 -17.92
C GLU A 108 14.06 4.66 -18.85
N GLU A 109 15.02 3.91 -18.31
CA GLU A 109 16.05 3.18 -19.08
C GLU A 109 15.42 2.10 -19.97
N LEU A 110 14.53 1.27 -19.43
CA LEU A 110 13.82 0.24 -20.20
C LEU A 110 12.95 0.84 -21.32
N LEU A 111 12.29 1.98 -21.06
CA LEU A 111 11.51 2.69 -22.08
C LEU A 111 12.41 3.19 -23.22
N ALA A 112 13.62 3.66 -22.91
CA ALA A 112 14.58 4.08 -23.92
C ALA A 112 14.98 2.90 -24.83
N GLU A 113 15.27 1.73 -24.25
CA GLU A 113 15.58 0.51 -25.01
C GLU A 113 14.45 0.09 -25.94
N VAL A 114 13.21 0.06 -25.43
CA VAL A 114 12.03 -0.28 -26.23
C VAL A 114 11.85 0.71 -27.38
N ASN A 115 12.04 2.02 -27.14
CA ASN A 115 11.91 3.03 -28.19
C ASN A 115 12.99 2.92 -29.26
N ASN A 116 14.22 2.59 -28.88
CA ASN A 116 15.30 2.33 -29.83
C ASN A 116 14.98 1.12 -30.71
N ALA A 117 14.51 0.02 -30.11
CA ALA A 117 14.10 -1.17 -30.85
C ALA A 117 12.94 -0.87 -31.82
N LYS A 118 11.93 -0.11 -31.39
CA LYS A 118 10.81 0.33 -32.25
C LYS A 118 11.29 1.18 -33.43
N THR A 119 12.20 2.12 -33.18
CA THR A 119 12.77 2.99 -34.22
C THR A 119 13.52 2.17 -35.26
N HIS A 120 14.31 1.19 -34.82
CA HIS A 120 15.01 0.28 -35.72
C HIS A 120 14.05 -0.54 -36.60
N CYS A 121 12.99 -1.11 -36.01
CA CYS A 121 11.97 -1.83 -36.77
C CYS A 121 11.30 -0.93 -37.82
N GLN A 122 10.98 0.32 -37.46
CA GLN A 122 10.38 1.28 -38.39
C GLN A 122 11.30 1.64 -39.57
N GLN A 123 12.61 1.75 -39.33
CA GLN A 123 13.59 2.03 -40.38
C GLN A 123 13.68 0.86 -41.38
N ILE A 124 13.73 -0.38 -40.89
CA ILE A 124 13.75 -1.59 -41.74
C ILE A 124 12.46 -1.68 -42.58
N LEU A 125 11.30 -1.43 -41.98
CA LEU A 125 10.03 -1.48 -42.72
C LEU A 125 9.98 -0.43 -43.84
N LYS A 126 10.49 0.79 -43.60
CA LYS A 126 10.56 1.84 -44.63
C LYS A 126 11.50 1.48 -45.78
N SER A 127 12.65 0.88 -45.51
CA SER A 127 13.59 0.50 -46.59
C SER A 127 13.04 -0.61 -47.48
N HIS A 128 12.28 -1.56 -46.93
CA HIS A 128 11.59 -2.59 -47.72
C HIS A 128 10.48 -2.00 -48.61
N GLN A 129 9.74 -1.00 -48.12
CA GLN A 129 8.70 -0.33 -48.91
C GLN A 129 9.26 0.50 -50.07
N GLN A 130 10.44 1.10 -49.89
CA GLN A 130 11.12 1.90 -50.93
C GLN A 130 11.80 1.05 -52.00
N SER A 131 12.09 -0.21 -51.72
CA SER A 131 12.74 -1.14 -52.66
C SER A 131 11.75 -1.93 -53.52
N GLN A 132 10.44 -1.81 -53.27
CA GLN A 132 9.36 -2.48 -54.01
C GLN A 132 8.46 -1.53 -54.81
N GLY A 133 8.75 -0.22 -54.83
CA GLY A 133 8.10 0.79 -55.67
C GLY A 133 9.07 1.32 -56.71
#